data_AF-A0A2H9L063-F1
#
_entry.id   AF-A0A2H9L063-F1
#
_cell.length_a   1.000
_cell.length_b   1.000
_cell.length_c   1.000
_cell.angle_alpha   90.00
_cell.angle_beta   90.00
_cell.angle_gamma   90.00
#
_symmetry.space_group_name_H-M   'P 1'
#
loop_
_entity.id
_entity.type
_entity.pdbx_description
1 polymer ?
#
loop_
_entity_poly.entity_id
_entity_poly.type
_entity_poly.pdbx_seq_one_letter_code
_entity_poly.pdbx_strand_id
1 'polypeptide(L)'
;MGGGEKPADYSHISGQILHIEASVAHLLDEMVETMERGESSGEIDAQVMGIAAEAKALAAHLKSADNIDVDSHLERLDALEAHAQELMQKIPDAVVFAEHQRWAGEIESISTSVHIMKKGLSALSFPHLTPMQRKSTEIGVMRTLAGAKAKLSQAQDAIVHKKHAKKNPVCQKLGNVKTALGKVREHVKRTAKKQARKKVEGRSRALSSSLKEFFSRELEGKLFVDWDTIKMKSFLSGKEIEWPHSEMNAQALEMVFENTSVKSLIRRAKAKKCSLAANFACKPGDAGLFIEFNVAERRIGEDSISCRPFKTKVLL
;
A
#
# COMPACT_ATOMS: atom_id res chain seq x y z
N MET A 1 -24.29 73.21 16.99
CA MET A 1 -23.47 72.35 16.12
C MET A 1 -23.63 70.92 16.59
N GLY A 2 -24.56 70.18 15.99
CA GLY A 2 -24.76 68.76 16.29
C GLY A 2 -23.84 67.95 15.39
N GLY A 3 -22.75 67.41 15.95
CA GLY A 3 -21.95 66.40 15.28
C GLY A 3 -22.80 65.15 15.15
N GLY A 4 -23.43 64.96 13.99
CA GLY A 4 -24.11 63.71 13.67
C GLY A 4 -23.07 62.60 13.60
N GLU A 5 -23.00 61.77 14.64
CA GLU A 5 -22.28 60.50 14.57
C GLU A 5 -22.79 59.75 13.35
N LYS A 6 -21.88 59.40 12.43
CA LYS A 6 -22.22 58.49 11.33
C LYS A 6 -22.81 57.22 11.94
N PRO A 7 -23.92 56.69 11.41
CA PRO A 7 -24.46 55.42 11.87
C PRO A 7 -23.36 54.36 11.76
N ALA A 8 -23.19 53.57 12.82
CA ALA A 8 -22.21 52.49 12.84
C ALA A 8 -22.56 51.48 11.72
N ASP A 9 -21.59 51.19 10.86
CA ASP A 9 -21.73 50.23 9.77
C ASP A 9 -21.43 48.82 10.27
N TYR A 10 -22.48 48.00 10.38
CA TYR A 10 -22.38 46.59 10.78
C TYR A 10 -22.57 45.61 9.59
N SER A 11 -22.44 46.08 8.35
CA SER A 11 -22.57 45.28 7.13
C SER A 11 -21.66 44.06 7.12
N HIS A 12 -20.42 44.19 7.60
CA HIS A 12 -19.48 43.08 7.72
C HIS A 12 -19.98 41.98 8.69
N ILE A 13 -20.54 42.35 9.85
CA ILE A 13 -21.10 41.38 10.81
C ILE A 13 -22.33 40.69 10.19
N SER A 14 -23.19 41.46 9.53
CA SER A 14 -24.35 40.94 8.81
C SER A 14 -23.96 39.91 7.74
N GLY A 15 -22.96 40.23 6.91
CA GLY A 15 -22.43 39.32 5.89
C GLY A 15 -21.86 38.03 6.48
N GLN A 16 -21.18 38.11 7.63
CA GLN A 16 -20.67 36.92 8.31
C GLN A 16 -21.77 36.02 8.88
N ILE A 17 -22.87 36.61 9.38
CA ILE A 17 -24.04 35.85 9.84
C ILE A 17 -24.71 35.13 8.67
N LEU A 18 -24.93 35.83 7.55
CA LEU A 18 -25.49 35.24 6.33
C LEU A 18 -24.64 34.08 5.79
N HIS A 19 -23.32 34.21 5.85
CA HIS A 19 -22.41 33.13 5.45
C HIS A 19 -22.55 31.89 6.35
N ILE A 20 -22.69 32.06 7.67
CA ILE A 20 -22.92 30.95 8.60
C ILE A 20 -24.25 30.26 8.27
N GLU A 21 -25.31 31.02 7.97
CA GLU A 21 -26.60 30.45 7.58
C GLU A 21 -26.53 29.61 6.30
N ALA A 22 -25.90 30.15 5.26
CA ALA A 22 -25.70 29.41 4.02
C ALA A 22 -24.88 28.12 4.26
N SER A 23 -23.88 28.19 5.14
CA SER A 23 -23.06 27.03 5.50
C SER A 23 -23.84 25.98 6.30
N VAL A 24 -24.73 26.41 7.20
CA VAL A 24 -25.63 25.52 7.94
C VAL A 24 -26.58 24.78 7.00
N ALA A 25 -27.18 25.49 6.04
CA ALA A 25 -28.04 24.86 5.03
C ALA A 25 -27.27 23.79 4.24
N HIS A 26 -26.07 24.12 3.77
CA HIS A 26 -25.22 23.16 3.07
C HIS A 26 -24.85 21.93 3.93
N LEU A 27 -24.55 22.12 5.22
CA LEU A 27 -24.27 20.99 6.13
C LEU A 27 -25.48 20.07 6.33
N LEU A 28 -26.69 20.65 6.38
CA LEU A 28 -27.92 19.86 6.47
C LEU A 28 -28.15 19.05 5.20
N ASP A 29 -27.96 19.65 4.02
CA ASP A 29 -28.07 18.94 2.75
C ASP A 29 -27.08 17.77 2.66
N GLU A 30 -25.81 18.01 3.01
CA GLU A 30 -24.78 16.96 3.05
C GLU A 30 -25.09 15.86 4.08
N MET A 31 -25.65 16.23 5.23
CA MET A 31 -26.11 15.24 6.22
C MET A 31 -27.25 14.38 5.68
N VAL A 32 -28.23 14.98 5.01
CA VAL A 32 -29.36 14.25 4.41
C VAL A 32 -28.84 13.30 3.33
N GLU A 33 -28.01 13.78 2.41
CA GLU A 33 -27.40 12.92 1.38
C GLU A 33 -26.60 11.75 2.00
N THR A 34 -25.85 12.02 3.07
CA THR A 34 -25.08 10.99 3.78
C THR A 34 -26.01 9.99 4.46
N MET A 35 -27.15 10.42 4.99
CA MET A 35 -28.14 9.54 5.59
C MET A 35 -28.91 8.70 4.59
N GLU A 36 -29.15 9.22 3.38
CA GLU A 36 -29.81 8.48 2.30
C GLU A 36 -28.89 7.40 1.69
N ARG A 37 -27.58 7.67 1.61
CA ARG A 37 -26.58 6.73 1.07
C ARG A 37 -25.98 5.80 2.12
N GLY A 38 -26.07 6.17 3.39
CA GLY A 38 -25.35 5.53 4.49
C GLY A 38 -25.91 4.16 4.85
N GLU A 39 -25.05 3.14 4.78
CA GLU A 39 -25.30 1.86 5.46
C GLU A 39 -25.11 2.03 6.97
N SER A 40 -25.81 1.21 7.75
CA SER A 40 -25.64 1.27 9.20
C SER A 40 -24.24 0.80 9.60
N SER A 41 -23.66 1.42 10.64
CA SER A 41 -22.34 1.02 11.18
C SER A 41 -22.28 -0.47 11.55
N GLY A 42 -23.40 -1.06 11.99
CA GLY A 42 -23.51 -2.48 12.31
C GLY A 42 -23.40 -3.39 11.08
N GLU A 43 -23.99 -3.01 9.95
CA GLU A 43 -23.89 -3.76 8.69
C GLU A 43 -22.46 -3.73 8.15
N ILE A 44 -21.79 -2.58 8.21
CA ILE A 44 -20.38 -2.48 7.79
C ILE A 44 -19.47 -3.32 8.70
N ASP A 45 -19.62 -3.28 10.03
CA ASP A 45 -18.79 -4.09 10.93
C ASP A 45 -19.02 -5.59 10.68
N ALA A 46 -20.26 -6.02 10.43
CA ALA A 46 -20.57 -7.41 10.07
C ALA A 46 -19.89 -7.84 8.76
N GLN A 47 -19.94 -6.98 7.72
CA GLN A 47 -19.25 -7.25 6.45
C GLN A 47 -17.73 -7.32 6.62
N VAL A 48 -17.13 -6.41 7.39
CA VAL A 48 -15.69 -6.44 7.71
C VAL A 48 -15.30 -7.73 8.44
N MET A 49 -16.12 -8.17 9.39
CA MET A 49 -15.92 -9.44 10.10
C MET A 49 -16.05 -10.65 9.17
N GLY A 50 -16.96 -10.59 8.19
CA GLY A 50 -17.10 -11.60 7.13
C GLY A 50 -15.82 -11.74 6.29
N ILE A 51 -15.28 -10.62 5.78
CA ILE A 51 -14.02 -10.61 5.04
C ILE A 51 -12.88 -11.15 5.91
N ALA A 52 -12.81 -10.76 7.19
CA ALA A 52 -11.79 -11.23 8.11
C ALA A 52 -11.85 -12.75 8.33
N ALA A 53 -13.07 -13.29 8.49
CA ALA A 53 -13.29 -14.73 8.65
C ALA A 53 -12.89 -15.51 7.40
N GLU A 54 -13.27 -15.00 6.21
CA GLU A 54 -12.93 -15.63 4.94
C GLU A 54 -11.42 -15.60 4.67
N ALA A 55 -10.77 -14.46 4.91
CA ALA A 55 -9.31 -14.33 4.80
C ALA A 55 -8.59 -15.33 5.73
N LYS A 56 -9.09 -15.51 6.95
CA LYS A 56 -8.54 -16.48 7.92
C LYS A 56 -8.75 -17.92 7.46
N ALA A 57 -9.93 -18.24 6.93
CA ALA A 57 -10.23 -19.56 6.39
C ALA A 57 -9.33 -19.90 5.19
N LEU A 58 -9.16 -18.95 4.26
CA LEU A 58 -8.28 -19.09 3.12
C LEU A 58 -6.81 -19.29 3.55
N ALA A 59 -6.34 -18.50 4.52
CA ALA A 59 -5.00 -18.65 5.08
C ALA A 59 -4.78 -20.02 5.74
N ALA A 60 -5.79 -20.56 6.41
CA ALA A 60 -5.73 -21.88 7.04
C ALA A 60 -5.68 -22.99 5.99
N HIS A 61 -6.54 -22.93 4.97
CA HIS A 61 -6.54 -23.88 3.87
C HIS A 61 -5.19 -23.91 3.14
N LEU A 62 -4.60 -22.74 2.87
CA LEU A 62 -3.32 -22.64 2.17
C LEU A 62 -2.14 -23.26 2.94
N LYS A 63 -2.22 -23.31 4.28
CA LYS A 63 -1.19 -23.95 5.11
C LYS A 63 -1.23 -25.48 5.04
N SER A 64 -2.41 -26.06 4.81
CA SER A 64 -2.62 -27.51 4.80
C SER A 64 -2.66 -28.12 3.40
N ALA A 65 -2.73 -27.29 2.34
CA ALA A 65 -2.84 -27.77 0.97
C ALA A 65 -1.48 -28.19 0.37
N ASP A 66 -1.38 -29.43 -0.09
CA ASP A 66 -0.19 -29.95 -0.79
C ASP A 66 -0.08 -29.42 -2.23
N ASN A 67 -1.22 -29.27 -2.90
CA ASN A 67 -1.37 -28.64 -4.21
C ASN A 67 -2.37 -27.49 -4.09
N ILE A 68 -1.99 -26.32 -4.60
CA ILE A 68 -2.84 -25.13 -4.56
C ILE A 68 -3.11 -24.74 -6.00
N ASP A 69 -4.38 -24.57 -6.33
CA ASP A 69 -4.77 -23.88 -7.55
C ASP A 69 -4.49 -22.38 -7.37
N VAL A 70 -3.37 -21.94 -7.94
CA VAL A 70 -2.84 -20.59 -7.75
C VAL A 70 -3.79 -19.55 -8.31
N ASP A 71 -4.36 -19.80 -9.49
CA ASP A 71 -5.16 -18.83 -10.21
C ASP A 71 -6.49 -18.63 -9.49
N SER A 72 -7.19 -19.71 -9.14
CA SER A 72 -8.43 -19.65 -8.35
C SER A 72 -8.24 -18.93 -7.00
N HIS A 73 -7.12 -19.14 -6.31
CA HIS A 73 -6.87 -18.50 -5.02
C HIS A 73 -6.48 -17.03 -5.15
N LEU A 74 -5.80 -16.64 -6.24
CA LEU A 74 -5.51 -15.24 -6.53
C LEU A 74 -6.79 -14.49 -6.90
N GLU A 75 -7.67 -15.07 -7.71
CA GLU A 75 -8.98 -14.48 -8.04
C GLU A 75 -9.83 -14.24 -6.78
N ARG A 76 -9.87 -15.22 -5.87
CA ARG A 76 -10.58 -15.07 -4.59
C ARG A 76 -9.98 -13.98 -3.71
N LEU A 77 -8.65 -13.83 -3.70
CA LEU A 77 -7.98 -12.74 -2.98
C LEU A 77 -8.26 -11.38 -3.61
N ASP A 78 -8.29 -11.28 -4.94
CA ASP A 78 -8.64 -10.05 -5.65
C ASP A 78 -10.08 -9.63 -5.34
N ALA A 79 -11.02 -10.58 -5.30
CA ALA A 79 -12.41 -10.33 -4.91
C ALA A 79 -12.53 -9.82 -3.46
N LEU A 80 -11.79 -10.43 -2.51
CA LEU A 80 -11.77 -9.98 -1.11
C LEU A 80 -11.12 -8.59 -0.95
N GLU A 81 -10.07 -8.30 -1.70
CA GLU A 81 -9.42 -6.99 -1.69
C GLU A 81 -10.31 -5.89 -2.29
N ALA A 82 -11.05 -6.21 -3.36
CA ALA A 82 -12.04 -5.32 -3.96
C ALA A 82 -13.17 -5.02 -2.97
N HIS A 83 -13.76 -6.04 -2.36
CA HIS A 83 -14.80 -5.87 -1.35
C HIS A 83 -14.31 -5.06 -0.14
N ALA A 84 -13.08 -5.32 0.34
CA ALA A 84 -12.47 -4.53 1.41
C ALA A 84 -12.20 -3.07 1.00
N GLN A 85 -11.97 -2.78 -0.29
CA GLN A 85 -11.81 -1.43 -0.79
C GLN A 85 -13.15 -0.68 -0.85
N GLU A 86 -14.21 -1.35 -1.31
CA GLU A 86 -15.58 -0.80 -1.32
C GLU A 86 -16.03 -0.42 0.09
N LEU A 87 -15.84 -1.32 1.07
CA LEU A 87 -16.17 -1.02 2.47
C LEU A 87 -15.40 0.19 3.02
N MET A 88 -14.12 0.34 2.65
CA MET A 88 -13.35 1.51 3.07
C MET A 88 -13.91 2.84 2.55
N GLN A 89 -14.56 2.83 1.39
CA GLN A 89 -15.20 4.02 0.83
C GLN A 89 -16.52 4.33 1.54
N LYS A 90 -17.22 3.33 2.07
CA LYS A 90 -18.50 3.47 2.79
C LYS A 90 -18.36 3.85 4.27
N ILE A 91 -17.27 3.44 4.93
CA ILE A 91 -17.05 3.71 6.37
C ILE A 91 -17.24 5.18 6.76
N PRO A 92 -16.69 6.17 6.05
CA PRO A 92 -16.88 7.58 6.39
C PRO A 92 -18.34 7.98 6.58
N ASP A 93 -19.20 7.53 5.68
CA ASP A 93 -20.62 7.90 5.65
C ASP A 93 -21.38 7.20 6.77
N ALA A 94 -21.06 5.93 7.03
CA ALA A 94 -21.63 5.19 8.14
C ALA A 94 -21.26 5.76 9.52
N VAL A 95 -20.08 6.39 9.65
CA VAL A 95 -19.68 7.08 10.88
C VAL A 95 -20.52 8.33 11.10
N VAL A 96 -20.69 9.15 10.05
CA VAL A 96 -21.55 10.35 10.11
C VAL A 96 -22.99 9.93 10.40
N PHE A 97 -23.49 8.88 9.75
CA PHE A 97 -24.81 8.30 9.99
C PHE A 97 -24.99 7.82 11.43
N ALA A 98 -24.03 7.10 12.01
CA ALA A 98 -24.13 6.63 13.39
C ALA A 98 -24.18 7.79 14.41
N GLU A 99 -23.57 8.93 14.08
CA GLU A 99 -23.53 10.12 14.93
C GLU A 99 -24.56 11.19 14.53
N HIS A 100 -25.50 10.91 13.63
CA HIS A 100 -26.41 11.91 13.06
C HIS A 100 -27.16 12.75 14.11
N GLN A 101 -27.61 12.14 15.21
CA GLN A 101 -28.31 12.86 16.28
C GLN A 101 -27.43 13.91 16.97
N ARG A 102 -26.15 13.57 17.19
CA ARG A 102 -25.17 14.49 17.75
C ARG A 102 -24.96 15.68 16.81
N TRP A 103 -24.78 15.40 15.52
CA TRP A 103 -24.55 16.44 14.52
C TRP A 103 -25.78 17.33 14.32
N ALA A 104 -26.98 16.75 14.34
CA ALA A 104 -28.24 17.50 14.33
C ALA A 104 -28.32 18.49 15.51
N GLY A 105 -27.97 18.06 16.73
CA GLY A 105 -27.93 18.93 17.90
C GLY A 105 -26.89 20.05 17.82
N GLU A 106 -25.70 19.80 17.25
CA GLU A 106 -24.71 20.85 17.04
C GLU A 106 -25.18 21.86 15.98
N ILE A 107 -25.80 21.40 14.89
CA ILE A 107 -26.36 22.30 13.86
C ILE A 107 -27.49 23.15 14.45
N GLU A 108 -28.38 22.57 15.24
CA GLU A 108 -29.44 23.29 15.94
C GLU A 108 -28.87 24.36 16.89
N SER A 109 -27.76 24.03 17.59
CA SER A 109 -27.03 24.98 18.43
C SER A 109 -26.44 26.15 17.63
N ILE A 110 -25.92 25.90 16.43
CA ILE A 110 -25.42 26.95 15.52
C ILE A 110 -26.58 27.82 15.04
N SER A 111 -27.71 27.22 14.63
CA SER A 111 -28.93 27.95 14.21
C SER A 111 -29.47 28.84 15.33
N THR A 112 -29.46 28.36 16.57
CA THR A 112 -29.84 29.16 17.74
C THR A 112 -28.89 30.34 17.94
N SER A 113 -27.58 30.13 17.77
CA SER A 113 -26.56 31.18 17.87
C SER A 113 -26.74 32.24 16.79
N VAL A 114 -27.08 31.83 15.56
CA VAL A 114 -27.43 32.73 14.46
C VAL A 114 -28.63 33.61 14.81
N HIS A 115 -29.70 33.01 15.36
CA HIS A 115 -30.87 33.78 15.78
C HIS A 115 -30.54 34.83 16.85
N ILE A 116 -29.72 34.46 17.83
CA ILE A 116 -29.22 35.39 18.86
C ILE A 116 -28.41 36.52 18.23
N MET A 117 -27.51 36.22 17.29
CA MET A 117 -26.71 37.22 16.59
C MET A 117 -27.57 38.18 15.78
N LYS A 118 -28.59 37.68 15.05
CA LYS A 118 -29.54 38.52 14.30
C LYS A 118 -30.30 39.46 15.23
N LYS A 119 -30.83 38.95 16.36
CA LYS A 119 -31.48 39.79 17.37
C LYS A 119 -30.54 40.86 17.94
N GLY A 120 -29.30 40.50 18.25
CA GLY A 120 -28.28 41.43 18.75
C GLY A 120 -27.93 42.50 17.71
N LEU A 121 -27.80 42.12 16.44
CA LEU A 121 -27.53 43.04 15.33
C LEU A 121 -28.70 44.02 15.10
N SER A 122 -29.94 43.52 15.13
CA SER A 122 -31.12 44.38 15.09
C SER A 122 -31.15 45.34 16.28
N ALA A 123 -30.77 44.89 17.48
CA ALA A 123 -30.70 45.74 18.65
C ALA A 123 -29.67 46.87 18.48
N LEU A 124 -28.49 46.59 17.92
CA LEU A 124 -27.45 47.60 17.63
C LEU A 124 -27.92 48.71 16.69
N SER A 125 -28.98 48.47 15.92
CA SER A 125 -29.59 49.45 15.01
C SER A 125 -30.48 50.48 15.74
N PHE A 126 -30.77 50.30 17.03
CA PHE A 126 -31.58 51.24 17.80
C PHE A 126 -30.82 52.54 18.10
N PRO A 127 -31.38 53.72 17.74
CA PRO A 127 -30.70 55.00 17.89
C PRO A 127 -30.56 55.45 19.35
N HIS A 128 -31.36 54.90 20.28
CA HIS A 128 -31.39 55.31 21.69
C HIS A 128 -30.51 54.46 22.63
N LEU A 129 -29.73 53.52 22.10
CA LEU A 129 -28.79 52.74 22.90
C LEU A 129 -27.68 53.63 23.47
N THR A 130 -27.42 53.52 24.78
CA THR A 130 -26.26 54.18 25.38
C THR A 130 -24.96 53.59 24.82
N PRO A 131 -23.84 54.35 24.78
CA PRO A 131 -22.56 53.85 24.28
C PRO A 131 -22.10 52.55 24.96
N MET A 132 -22.34 52.42 26.27
CA MET A 132 -21.98 51.23 27.05
C MET A 132 -22.83 50.01 26.67
N GLN A 133 -24.13 50.17 26.46
CA GLN A 133 -25.02 49.08 26.03
C GLN A 133 -24.71 48.64 24.60
N ARG A 134 -24.43 49.60 23.70
CA ARG A 134 -24.02 49.31 22.31
C ARG A 134 -22.75 48.46 22.29
N LYS A 135 -21.70 48.91 23.00
CA LYS A 135 -20.43 48.17 23.10
C LYS A 135 -20.61 46.78 23.72
N SER A 136 -21.42 46.65 24.76
CA SER A 136 -21.71 45.35 25.39
C SER A 136 -22.42 44.38 24.43
N THR A 137 -23.41 44.88 23.68
CA THR A 137 -24.14 44.10 22.68
C THR A 137 -23.23 43.66 21.54
N GLU A 138 -22.38 44.56 21.04
CA GLU A 138 -21.39 44.26 20.01
C GLU A 138 -20.41 43.17 20.44
N ILE A 139 -19.87 43.26 21.66
CA ILE A 139 -19.02 42.21 22.24
C ILE A 139 -19.79 40.87 22.34
N GLY A 140 -21.06 40.92 22.75
CA GLY A 140 -21.92 39.73 22.84
C GLY A 140 -22.14 39.05 21.48
N VAL A 141 -22.45 39.84 20.43
CA VAL A 141 -22.61 39.35 19.06
C VAL A 141 -21.31 38.76 18.54
N MET A 142 -20.18 39.46 18.71
CA MET A 142 -18.87 39.00 18.24
C MET A 142 -18.40 37.72 18.96
N ARG A 143 -18.67 37.58 20.26
CA ARG A 143 -18.39 36.35 21.01
C ARG A 143 -19.23 35.19 20.51
N THR A 144 -20.52 35.42 20.29
CA THR A 144 -21.46 34.41 19.76
C THR A 144 -21.04 33.98 18.35
N LEU A 145 -20.61 34.93 17.52
CA LEU A 145 -20.10 34.68 16.18
C LEU A 145 -18.85 33.81 16.19
N ALA A 146 -17.88 34.11 17.04
CA ALA A 146 -16.66 33.32 17.17
C ALA A 146 -16.99 31.87 17.59
N GLY A 147 -17.91 31.70 18.55
CA GLY A 147 -18.38 30.39 18.98
C GLY A 147 -19.07 29.61 17.86
N ALA A 148 -19.99 30.26 17.12
CA ALA A 148 -20.69 29.66 15.99
C ALA A 148 -19.73 29.24 14.86
N LYS A 149 -18.74 30.07 14.52
CA LYS A 149 -17.70 29.73 13.53
C LYS A 149 -16.87 28.51 13.95
N ALA A 150 -16.50 28.41 15.23
CA ALA A 150 -15.74 27.26 15.74
C ALA A 150 -16.55 25.96 15.63
N LYS A 151 -17.83 25.99 16.03
CA LYS A 151 -18.73 24.85 15.90
C LYS A 151 -18.99 24.47 14.45
N LEU A 152 -19.21 25.45 13.57
CA LEU A 152 -19.41 25.24 12.14
C LEU A 152 -18.19 24.55 11.52
N SER A 153 -16.99 25.03 11.84
CA SER A 153 -15.73 24.43 11.38
C SER A 153 -15.59 22.97 11.83
N GLN A 154 -15.94 22.66 13.08
CA GLN A 154 -15.94 21.28 13.59
C GLN A 154 -16.95 20.39 12.87
N ALA A 155 -18.18 20.87 12.65
CA ALA A 155 -19.21 20.14 11.93
C ALA A 155 -18.82 19.89 10.47
N GLN A 156 -18.25 20.88 9.79
CA GLN A 156 -17.78 20.77 8.41
C GLN A 156 -16.60 19.79 8.27
N ASP A 157 -15.66 19.82 9.21
CA ASP A 157 -14.56 18.85 9.27
C ASP A 157 -15.06 17.39 9.44
N ALA A 158 -16.17 17.22 10.16
CA ALA A 158 -16.75 15.92 10.44
C ALA A 158 -17.61 15.39 9.28
N ILE A 159 -18.55 16.20 8.78
CA ILE A 159 -19.58 15.80 7.81
C ILE A 159 -19.01 15.82 6.39
N VAL A 160 -18.39 16.95 5.99
CA VAL A 160 -17.91 17.15 4.62
C VAL A 160 -16.53 16.54 4.45
N HIS A 161 -15.59 16.87 5.35
CA HIS A 161 -14.20 16.41 5.22
C HIS A 161 -13.95 15.03 5.84
N LYS A 162 -14.95 14.46 6.52
CA LYS A 162 -14.94 13.08 7.01
C LYS A 162 -13.69 12.73 7.84
N LYS A 163 -13.14 13.71 8.57
CA LYS A 163 -11.85 13.58 9.27
C LYS A 163 -11.86 12.49 10.35
N HIS A 164 -13.02 12.18 10.92
CA HIS A 164 -13.16 11.18 11.98
C HIS A 164 -13.10 9.73 11.48
N ALA A 165 -13.35 9.49 10.19
CA ALA A 165 -13.44 8.15 9.61
C ALA A 165 -12.15 7.32 9.82
N LYS A 166 -10.98 7.94 9.68
CA LYS A 166 -9.67 7.25 9.84
C LYS A 166 -9.41 6.78 11.27
N LYS A 167 -10.03 7.40 12.27
CA LYS A 167 -9.89 7.02 13.69
C LYS A 167 -10.91 5.95 14.10
N ASN A 168 -11.86 5.60 13.24
CA ASN A 168 -12.89 4.63 13.56
C ASN A 168 -12.28 3.22 13.73
N PRO A 169 -12.64 2.48 14.79
CA PRO A 169 -12.16 1.11 15.01
C PRO A 169 -12.39 0.16 13.83
N VAL A 170 -13.51 0.30 13.12
CA VAL A 170 -13.84 -0.51 11.94
C VAL A 170 -12.86 -0.25 10.80
N CYS A 171 -12.47 1.01 10.59
CA CYS A 171 -11.42 1.37 9.62
C CYS A 171 -10.07 0.72 9.97
N GLN A 172 -9.71 0.69 11.26
CA GLN A 172 -8.49 0.04 11.72
C GLN A 172 -8.55 -1.48 11.56
N LYS A 173 -9.67 -2.11 11.91
CA LYS A 173 -9.91 -3.55 11.68
C LYS A 173 -9.75 -3.90 10.20
N LEU A 174 -10.37 -3.13 9.31
CA LEU A 174 -10.28 -3.35 7.86
C LEU A 174 -8.86 -3.17 7.32
N GLY A 175 -8.10 -2.21 7.85
CA GLY A 175 -6.67 -2.06 7.57
C GLY A 175 -5.85 -3.30 7.96
N ASN A 176 -6.15 -3.90 9.11
CA ASN A 176 -5.53 -5.16 9.54
C ASN A 176 -5.91 -6.33 8.62
N VAL A 177 -7.18 -6.40 8.19
CA VAL A 177 -7.67 -7.41 7.23
C VAL A 177 -6.93 -7.29 5.89
N LYS A 178 -6.79 -6.08 5.35
CA LYS A 178 -6.00 -5.85 4.12
C LYS A 178 -4.56 -6.29 4.25
N THR A 179 -3.93 -5.98 5.38
CA THR A 179 -2.56 -6.43 5.66
C THR A 179 -2.48 -7.96 5.72
N ALA A 180 -3.49 -8.62 6.30
CA ALA A 180 -3.57 -10.07 6.32
C ALA A 180 -3.75 -10.66 4.91
N LEU A 181 -4.64 -10.10 4.09
CA LEU A 181 -4.83 -10.50 2.69
C LEU A 181 -3.53 -10.40 1.88
N GLY A 182 -2.79 -9.29 2.04
CA GLY A 182 -1.48 -9.13 1.40
C GLY A 182 -0.47 -10.21 1.79
N LYS A 183 -0.43 -10.60 3.07
CA LYS A 183 0.41 -11.71 3.55
C LYS A 183 -0.02 -13.05 2.95
N VAL A 184 -1.33 -13.28 2.83
CA VAL A 184 -1.87 -14.50 2.21
C VAL A 184 -1.50 -14.56 0.73
N ARG A 185 -1.66 -13.46 -0.02
CA ARG A 185 -1.24 -13.32 -1.42
C ARG A 185 0.24 -13.64 -1.60
N GLU A 186 1.11 -13.09 -0.75
CA GLU A 186 2.53 -13.43 -0.79
C GLU A 186 2.80 -14.92 -0.52
N HIS A 187 2.07 -15.51 0.42
CA HIS A 187 2.19 -16.93 0.71
C HIS A 187 1.79 -17.79 -0.49
N VAL A 188 0.68 -17.50 -1.16
CA VAL A 188 0.25 -18.17 -2.40
C VAL A 188 1.35 -18.12 -3.45
N LYS A 189 1.89 -16.92 -3.74
CA LYS A 189 2.96 -16.74 -4.72
C LYS A 189 4.23 -17.51 -4.35
N ARG A 190 4.60 -17.55 -3.07
CA ARG A 190 5.76 -18.30 -2.59
C ARG A 190 5.55 -19.81 -2.74
N THR A 191 4.36 -20.31 -2.41
CA THR A 191 4.04 -21.74 -2.52
C THR A 191 3.96 -22.18 -3.98
N ALA A 192 3.37 -21.38 -4.86
CA ALA A 192 3.38 -21.59 -6.31
C ALA A 192 4.81 -21.77 -6.85
N LYS A 193 5.71 -20.84 -6.47
CA LYS A 193 7.13 -20.89 -6.85
C LYS A 193 7.83 -22.14 -6.30
N LYS A 194 7.50 -22.56 -5.08
CA LYS A 194 8.05 -23.78 -4.47
C LYS A 194 7.57 -25.04 -5.21
N GLN A 195 6.28 -25.11 -5.57
CA GLN A 195 5.71 -26.22 -6.33
C GLN A 195 6.31 -26.31 -7.74
N ALA A 196 6.43 -25.17 -8.45
CA ALA A 196 7.10 -25.12 -9.76
C ALA A 196 8.54 -25.66 -9.68
N ARG A 197 9.30 -25.22 -8.67
CA ARG A 197 10.67 -25.73 -8.42
C ARG A 197 10.70 -27.24 -8.12
N LYS A 198 9.75 -27.77 -7.35
CA LYS A 198 9.66 -29.20 -7.03
C LYS A 198 9.37 -30.05 -8.27
N LYS A 199 8.50 -29.56 -9.18
CA LYS A 199 8.17 -30.26 -10.45
C LYS A 199 9.39 -30.48 -11.35
N VAL A 200 10.33 -29.53 -11.37
CA VAL A 200 11.54 -29.62 -12.21
C VAL A 200 12.75 -30.17 -11.46
N GLU A 201 12.67 -30.32 -10.14
CA GLU A 201 13.81 -30.66 -9.27
C GLU A 201 14.53 -31.95 -9.69
N GLY A 202 13.78 -33.01 -10.04
CA GLY A 202 14.38 -34.28 -10.48
C GLY A 202 15.22 -34.12 -11.75
N ARG A 203 14.74 -33.35 -12.72
CA ARG A 203 15.48 -33.06 -13.97
C ARG A 203 16.64 -32.11 -13.73
N SER A 204 16.47 -31.11 -12.86
CA SER A 204 17.54 -30.18 -12.47
C SER A 204 18.68 -30.90 -11.76
N ARG A 205 18.39 -31.90 -10.91
CA ARG A 205 19.42 -32.73 -10.26
C ARG A 205 20.22 -33.55 -11.27
N ALA A 206 19.55 -34.19 -12.24
CA ALA A 206 20.23 -34.94 -13.30
C ALA A 206 21.16 -34.02 -14.13
N LEU A 207 20.68 -32.83 -14.51
CA LEU A 207 21.48 -31.86 -15.25
C LEU A 207 22.66 -31.32 -14.42
N SER A 208 22.46 -31.09 -13.13
CA SER A 208 23.53 -30.70 -12.19
C SER A 208 24.64 -31.75 -12.16
N SER A 209 24.29 -33.04 -12.09
CA SER A 209 25.26 -34.14 -12.18
C SER A 209 26.03 -34.13 -13.51
N SER A 210 25.34 -33.93 -14.64
CA SER A 210 26.01 -33.83 -15.95
C SER A 210 26.93 -32.61 -16.06
N LEU A 211 26.58 -31.48 -15.44
CA LEU A 211 27.44 -30.29 -15.37
C LEU A 211 28.71 -30.57 -14.57
N LYS A 212 28.58 -31.22 -13.40
CA LYS A 212 29.73 -31.63 -12.57
C LYS A 212 30.66 -32.59 -13.32
N GLU A 213 30.08 -33.55 -14.05
CA GLU A 213 30.84 -34.47 -14.90
C GLU A 213 31.55 -33.77 -16.06
N PHE A 214 30.92 -32.76 -16.67
CA PHE A 214 31.59 -31.94 -17.67
C PHE A 214 32.80 -31.23 -17.08
N PHE A 215 32.66 -30.57 -15.93
CA PHE A 215 33.78 -29.89 -15.29
C PHE A 215 34.93 -30.85 -14.95
N SER A 216 34.62 -32.01 -14.37
CA SER A 216 35.66 -32.97 -13.96
C SER A 216 36.38 -33.63 -15.14
N ARG A 217 35.73 -33.81 -16.30
CA ARG A 217 36.37 -34.38 -17.50
C ARG A 217 37.11 -33.35 -18.35
N GLU A 218 36.53 -32.17 -18.51
CA GLU A 218 37.03 -31.15 -19.43
C GLU A 218 38.10 -30.26 -18.79
N LEU A 219 38.17 -30.24 -17.45
CA LEU A 219 39.17 -29.59 -16.59
C LEU A 219 39.22 -28.07 -16.69
N GLU A 220 39.23 -27.48 -17.89
CA GLU A 220 39.29 -26.04 -18.10
C GLU A 220 38.42 -25.56 -19.26
N GLY A 221 37.93 -24.34 -19.15
CA GLY A 221 37.06 -23.77 -20.18
C GLY A 221 36.43 -22.44 -19.82
N LYS A 222 35.36 -22.09 -20.53
CA LYS A 222 34.53 -20.90 -20.30
C LYS A 222 33.10 -21.26 -19.99
N LEU A 223 32.49 -20.50 -19.09
CA LEU A 223 31.08 -20.46 -18.81
C LEU A 223 30.57 -19.04 -19.13
N PHE A 224 29.53 -18.96 -19.94
CA PHE A 224 28.80 -17.74 -20.23
C PHE A 224 27.36 -17.92 -19.79
N VAL A 225 26.87 -17.00 -18.96
CA VAL A 225 25.47 -16.94 -18.55
C VAL A 225 24.95 -15.59 -18.98
N ASP A 226 24.12 -15.60 -20.02
CA ASP A 226 23.38 -14.44 -20.49
C ASP A 226 21.90 -14.56 -20.11
N TRP A 227 21.08 -13.60 -20.55
CA TRP A 227 19.67 -13.52 -20.16
C TRP A 227 18.84 -14.70 -20.68
N ASP A 228 19.21 -15.21 -21.86
CA ASP A 228 18.43 -16.22 -22.58
C ASP A 228 19.17 -17.55 -22.74
N THR A 229 20.49 -17.59 -22.53
CA THR A 229 21.32 -18.77 -22.76
C THR A 229 22.40 -18.97 -21.70
N ILE A 230 22.69 -20.24 -21.42
CA ILE A 230 23.83 -20.71 -20.64
C ILE A 230 24.72 -21.49 -21.61
N LYS A 231 25.95 -21.03 -21.82
CA LYS A 231 26.90 -21.66 -22.74
C LYS A 231 28.19 -22.04 -22.03
N MET A 232 28.66 -23.26 -22.26
CA MET A 232 29.92 -23.77 -21.76
C MET A 232 30.80 -24.27 -22.90
N LYS A 233 32.09 -23.97 -22.85
CA LYS A 233 33.08 -24.39 -23.84
C LYS A 233 34.32 -24.93 -23.15
N SER A 234 34.71 -26.16 -23.49
CA SER A 234 35.98 -26.76 -23.06
C SER A 234 37.13 -26.19 -23.88
N PHE A 235 38.27 -25.91 -23.24
CA PHE A 235 39.51 -25.62 -23.95
C PHE A 235 40.24 -26.88 -24.39
N LEU A 236 40.08 -27.98 -23.64
CA LEU A 236 40.76 -29.24 -23.88
C LEU A 236 40.21 -29.96 -25.12
N SER A 237 38.89 -30.20 -25.14
CA SER A 237 38.24 -30.99 -26.20
C SER A 237 37.57 -30.13 -27.28
N GLY A 238 37.45 -28.82 -27.05
CA GLY A 238 36.66 -27.92 -27.89
C GLY A 238 35.14 -28.14 -27.79
N LYS A 239 34.67 -29.07 -26.94
CA LYS A 239 33.26 -29.37 -26.76
C LYS A 239 32.50 -28.15 -26.26
N GLU A 240 31.40 -27.85 -26.93
CA GLU A 240 30.46 -26.79 -26.56
C GLU A 240 29.14 -27.39 -26.11
N ILE A 241 28.57 -26.86 -25.03
CA ILE A 241 27.22 -27.18 -24.61
C ILE A 241 26.48 -25.86 -24.37
N GLU A 242 25.26 -25.78 -24.90
CA GLU A 242 24.42 -24.61 -24.82
C GLU A 242 23.01 -25.02 -24.38
N TRP A 243 22.48 -24.28 -23.42
CA TRP A 243 21.14 -24.49 -22.90
C TRP A 243 20.38 -23.17 -22.86
N PRO A 244 19.05 -23.18 -23.10
CA PRO A 244 18.24 -22.00 -22.85
C PRO A 244 18.20 -21.69 -21.35
N HIS A 245 18.08 -20.41 -20.98
CA HIS A 245 17.98 -19.96 -19.60
C HIS A 245 16.57 -20.23 -19.02
N SER A 246 16.21 -21.50 -18.89
CA SER A 246 14.95 -21.98 -18.31
C SER A 246 15.03 -22.13 -16.78
N GLU A 247 13.89 -22.28 -16.10
CA GLU A 247 13.86 -22.52 -14.65
C GLU A 247 14.61 -23.80 -14.24
N MET A 248 14.52 -24.86 -15.05
CA MET A 248 15.25 -26.12 -14.83
C MET A 248 16.76 -25.91 -14.89
N ASN A 249 17.26 -25.27 -15.95
CA ASN A 249 18.70 -25.08 -16.16
C ASN A 249 19.29 -24.09 -15.15
N ALA A 250 18.55 -23.03 -14.81
CA ALA A 250 18.93 -22.10 -13.75
C ALA A 250 19.00 -22.77 -12.37
N GLN A 251 18.04 -23.65 -12.05
CA GLN A 251 18.07 -24.42 -10.80
C GLN A 251 19.21 -25.43 -10.77
N ALA A 252 19.52 -26.09 -11.90
CA ALA A 252 20.68 -26.98 -12.01
C ALA A 252 22.00 -26.22 -11.75
N LEU A 253 22.17 -25.04 -12.33
CA LEU A 253 23.30 -24.16 -12.01
C LEU A 253 23.30 -23.77 -10.52
N GLU A 254 22.17 -23.31 -9.97
CA GLU A 254 22.09 -22.96 -8.54
C GLU A 254 22.50 -24.12 -7.61
N MET A 255 22.24 -25.37 -8.00
CA MET A 255 22.66 -26.58 -7.27
C MET A 255 24.17 -26.84 -7.37
N VAL A 256 24.78 -26.60 -8.54
CA VAL A 256 26.25 -26.73 -8.70
C VAL A 256 26.97 -25.69 -7.84
N PHE A 257 26.45 -24.46 -7.79
CA PHE A 257 27.06 -23.32 -7.11
C PHE A 257 26.58 -23.11 -5.67
N GLU A 258 26.05 -24.15 -5.01
CA GLU A 258 25.48 -24.03 -3.67
C GLU A 258 26.49 -23.44 -2.67
N ASN A 259 26.01 -22.55 -1.79
CA ASN A 259 26.81 -21.87 -0.77
C ASN A 259 28.00 -21.01 -1.26
N THR A 260 28.05 -20.68 -2.56
CA THR A 260 29.07 -19.79 -3.12
C THR A 260 28.53 -18.40 -3.48
N SER A 261 29.42 -17.41 -3.55
CA SER A 261 29.07 -16.06 -4.01
C SER A 261 28.43 -16.04 -5.40
N VAL A 262 28.78 -17.01 -6.27
CA VAL A 262 28.25 -17.20 -7.64
C VAL A 262 26.74 -17.39 -7.66
N LYS A 263 26.16 -18.04 -6.64
CA LYS A 263 24.71 -18.22 -6.52
C LYS A 263 23.96 -16.88 -6.52
N SER A 264 24.50 -15.87 -5.83
CA SER A 264 23.91 -14.53 -5.80
C SER A 264 23.94 -13.85 -7.17
N LEU A 265 24.94 -14.17 -8.00
CA LEU A 265 25.13 -13.62 -9.34
C LEU A 265 24.22 -14.30 -10.35
N ILE A 266 24.11 -15.63 -10.31
CA ILE A 266 23.16 -16.40 -11.12
C ILE A 266 21.73 -15.89 -10.87
N ARG A 267 21.39 -15.59 -9.60
CA ARG A 267 20.09 -15.00 -9.26
C ARG A 267 19.88 -13.63 -9.92
N ARG A 268 20.92 -12.81 -10.06
CA ARG A 268 20.86 -11.49 -10.73
C ARG A 268 20.78 -11.62 -12.25
N ALA A 269 21.48 -12.58 -12.83
CA ALA A 269 21.40 -12.90 -14.26
C ALA A 269 19.97 -13.34 -14.62
N LYS A 270 19.35 -14.23 -13.82
CA LYS A 270 17.94 -14.63 -13.95
C LYS A 270 16.96 -13.45 -13.91
N ALA A 271 17.31 -12.37 -13.24
CA ALA A 271 16.48 -11.16 -13.16
C ALA A 271 16.68 -10.20 -14.35
N LYS A 272 17.46 -10.59 -15.37
CA LYS A 272 17.84 -9.77 -16.54
C LYS A 272 18.56 -8.47 -16.16
N LYS A 273 19.33 -8.49 -15.07
CA LYS A 273 20.05 -7.31 -14.55
C LYS A 273 21.56 -7.37 -14.77
N CYS A 274 22.09 -8.52 -15.20
CA CYS A 274 23.49 -8.69 -15.52
C CYS A 274 23.70 -9.85 -16.49
N SER A 275 24.87 -9.89 -17.12
CA SER A 275 25.43 -11.06 -17.81
C SER A 275 26.78 -11.41 -17.20
N LEU A 276 27.19 -12.67 -17.36
CA LEU A 276 28.33 -13.22 -16.64
C LEU A 276 29.19 -14.06 -17.59
N ALA A 277 30.49 -13.79 -17.59
CA ALA A 277 31.49 -14.62 -18.27
C ALA A 277 32.49 -15.11 -17.24
N ALA A 278 32.83 -16.38 -17.26
CA ALA A 278 33.78 -16.96 -16.32
C ALA A 278 34.71 -17.94 -17.03
N ASN A 279 36.01 -17.82 -16.78
CA ASN A 279 36.95 -18.91 -17.09
C ASN A 279 36.97 -19.85 -15.89
N PHE A 280 36.87 -21.16 -16.11
CA PHE A 280 36.93 -22.16 -15.06
C PHE A 280 38.16 -23.05 -15.24
N ALA A 281 38.74 -23.48 -14.13
CA ALA A 281 39.82 -24.46 -14.10
C ALA A 281 39.68 -25.37 -12.87
N CYS A 282 39.70 -26.68 -13.09
CA CYS A 282 39.65 -27.69 -12.06
C CYS A 282 41.04 -27.89 -11.47
N LYS A 283 41.13 -27.84 -10.14
CA LYS A 283 42.38 -27.99 -9.40
C LYS A 283 42.17 -28.99 -8.26
N PRO A 284 43.18 -29.83 -7.96
CA PRO A 284 43.15 -30.68 -6.78
C PRO A 284 43.26 -29.80 -5.52
N GLY A 285 42.54 -30.17 -4.46
CA GLY A 285 42.64 -29.57 -3.14
C GLY A 285 42.40 -30.60 -2.03
N ASP A 286 42.55 -30.16 -0.78
CA ASP A 286 42.57 -31.04 0.40
C ASP A 286 41.27 -31.84 0.61
N ALA A 287 40.14 -31.32 0.11
CA ALA A 287 38.81 -31.96 0.20
C ALA A 287 38.36 -32.62 -1.12
N GLY A 288 39.23 -32.71 -2.13
CA GLY A 288 38.91 -33.25 -3.46
C GLY A 288 39.14 -32.25 -4.59
N LEU A 289 38.48 -32.46 -5.73
CA LEU A 289 38.57 -31.56 -6.89
C LEU A 289 37.72 -30.31 -6.65
N PHE A 290 38.29 -29.12 -6.87
CA PHE A 290 37.51 -27.88 -6.88
C PHE A 290 37.66 -27.16 -8.21
N ILE A 291 36.64 -26.41 -8.60
CA ILE A 291 36.67 -25.52 -9.76
C ILE A 291 36.97 -24.11 -9.27
N GLU A 292 38.03 -23.51 -9.80
CA GLU A 292 38.30 -22.08 -9.65
C GLU A 292 37.68 -21.33 -10.84
N PHE A 293 36.77 -20.40 -10.55
CA PHE A 293 36.19 -19.51 -11.54
C PHE A 293 36.82 -18.13 -11.45
N ASN A 294 37.32 -17.63 -12.57
CA ASN A 294 37.69 -16.24 -12.78
C ASN A 294 36.53 -15.56 -13.52
N VAL A 295 35.71 -14.82 -12.78
CA VAL A 295 34.43 -14.30 -13.26
C VAL A 295 34.52 -12.82 -13.57
N ALA A 296 33.87 -12.40 -14.65
CA ALA A 296 33.56 -11.01 -14.98
C ALA A 296 32.04 -10.84 -15.02
N GLU A 297 31.48 -10.06 -14.07
CA GLU A 297 30.06 -9.68 -14.07
C GLU A 297 29.90 -8.35 -14.81
N ARG A 298 29.11 -8.35 -15.89
CA ARG A 298 28.65 -7.14 -16.57
C ARG A 298 27.29 -6.74 -16.03
N ARG A 299 27.20 -5.61 -15.34
CA ARG A 299 25.94 -5.02 -14.84
C ARG A 299 25.48 -3.94 -15.80
N ILE A 300 24.21 -3.99 -16.19
CA ILE A 300 23.58 -2.99 -17.06
C ILE A 300 22.56 -2.25 -16.19
N GLY A 301 22.91 -1.01 -15.81
CA GLY A 301 21.97 -0.07 -15.20
C GLY A 301 21.35 0.84 -16.26
N GLU A 302 20.43 1.72 -15.84
CA GLU A 302 19.76 2.67 -16.75
C GLU A 302 20.77 3.61 -17.44
N ASP A 303 21.81 4.07 -16.71
CA ASP A 303 22.77 5.06 -17.21
C ASP A 303 24.22 4.55 -17.35
N SER A 304 24.50 3.28 -17.01
CA SER A 304 25.88 2.78 -17.05
C SER A 304 26.01 1.27 -17.21
N ILE A 305 27.13 0.86 -17.82
CA ILE A 305 27.60 -0.52 -17.85
C ILE A 305 28.84 -0.61 -16.98
N SER A 306 28.82 -1.46 -15.96
CA SER A 306 30.00 -1.73 -15.12
C SER A 306 30.42 -3.19 -15.21
N CYS A 307 31.74 -3.43 -15.22
CA CYS A 307 32.33 -4.76 -15.21
C CYS A 307 33.08 -4.97 -13.88
N ARG A 308 32.76 -6.05 -13.15
CA ARG A 308 33.41 -6.37 -11.87
C ARG A 308 34.04 -7.75 -11.93
N PRO A 309 35.37 -7.86 -11.96
CA PRO A 309 36.05 -9.15 -11.90
C PRO A 309 36.11 -9.66 -10.46
N PHE A 310 35.98 -10.97 -10.27
CA PHE A 310 36.25 -11.63 -8.98
C PHE A 310 36.57 -13.11 -9.19
N LYS A 311 37.23 -13.71 -8.20
CA LYS A 311 37.52 -15.15 -8.17
C LYS A 311 36.64 -15.86 -7.14
N THR A 312 36.32 -17.11 -7.42
CA THR A 312 35.49 -17.94 -6.54
C THR A 312 35.78 -19.41 -6.77
N LYS A 313 35.51 -20.24 -5.77
CA LYS A 313 35.81 -21.67 -5.79
C LYS A 313 34.54 -22.46 -5.49
N VAL A 314 34.37 -23.56 -6.20
CA VAL A 314 33.26 -24.51 -6.03
C VAL A 314 33.86 -25.89 -5.82
N LEU A 315 33.47 -26.58 -4.76
CA LEU A 315 33.83 -27.98 -4.56
C LEU A 315 32.95 -28.85 -5.46
N LEU A 316 33.55 -29.78 -6.21
CA LEU A 316 32.83 -30.68 -7.12
C LEU A 316 32.16 -31.84 -6.37
#